data_AF-F3QGY7-F1
#
_entry.id   AF-F3QGY7-F1
#
_cell.length_a   1.000
_cell.length_b   1.000
_cell.length_c   1.000
_cell.angle_alpha   90.00
_cell.angle_beta   90.00
_cell.angle_gamma   90.00
#
_symmetry.space_group_name_H-M   'P 1'
#
loop_
_entity.id
_entity.type
_entity.pdbx_description
1 polymer ?
#
loop_
_entity_poly.entity_id
_entity_poly.type
_entity_poly.pdbx_seq_one_letter_code
_entity_poly.pdbx_strand_id
1 'polypeptide(L)'
;MKDNNQSQNLDALIAAGVRSFKIEGRYKDLTYVKNTTAFYRRELDAWLEKHPDFEAESDGKVEFNFEPSLENAFNRGATDYFVNGRSDHMEAFSTPKNSGAVIGQVVKVNDRSFLVKTKEELHNGDGLTFFTDTDELSGLLINRAEQKDTGLWEVFTREPCSRITGLKEGLRLMRNKDAAWLKRMNAETALRKIPIRIEASVGPNGIDIRADDGHGHQSEVSLLEPLPEAKNPQAVKEQVLRALGKLGSTDFVADNIQIEGDHPGFMSASVLNGLRRELISRLEEDRSQKREILPQAGDDTSAVFPVKELDYHGNVMNKKALEFYKLHGTQVTEPAFEKGQHKGETEVMRCRYCIRHALNICPKQGKLRGEKIKPTPLKLRNGKIELTAHFHCKPCEMSLTTKV
;
A
#
# COMPACT_ATOMS: atom_id res chain seq x y z
N MET A 1 14.11 13.26 -1.66
CA MET A 1 14.46 11.82 -1.77
C MET A 1 13.32 11.15 -2.52
N LYS A 2 13.66 10.15 -3.34
CA LYS A 2 12.73 9.21 -3.98
C LYS A 2 11.99 8.38 -2.94
N ASP A 3 10.90 7.74 -3.35
CA ASP A 3 10.09 6.90 -2.48
C ASP A 3 10.77 5.55 -2.25
N ASN A 4 10.81 5.09 -0.99
CA ASN A 4 11.40 3.81 -0.63
C ASN A 4 10.49 2.67 -1.11
N ASN A 5 10.94 1.89 -2.09
CA ASN A 5 10.21 0.80 -2.70
C ASN A 5 11.01 -0.50 -2.57
N GLN A 6 10.44 -1.47 -1.87
CA GLN A 6 11.07 -2.76 -1.58
C GLN A 6 10.39 -3.93 -2.29
N SER A 7 9.49 -3.66 -3.24
CA SER A 7 8.79 -4.69 -4.03
C SER A 7 9.74 -5.68 -4.70
N GLN A 8 10.88 -5.21 -5.20
CA GLN A 8 11.90 -6.06 -5.85
C GLN A 8 12.75 -6.86 -4.86
N ASN A 9 12.65 -6.58 -3.56
CA ASN A 9 13.43 -7.24 -2.51
C ASN A 9 12.56 -8.15 -1.61
N LEU A 10 11.29 -8.37 -1.95
CA LEU A 10 10.35 -9.15 -1.12
C LEU A 10 10.89 -10.55 -0.81
N ASP A 11 11.41 -11.24 -1.83
CA ASP A 11 11.96 -12.59 -1.69
C ASP A 11 13.08 -12.67 -0.63
N ALA A 12 14.09 -11.81 -0.76
CA ALA A 12 15.20 -11.75 0.18
C ALA A 12 14.77 -11.33 1.59
N LEU A 13 13.78 -10.42 1.70
CA LEU A 13 13.24 -9.98 2.99
C LEU A 13 12.47 -11.10 3.69
N ILE A 14 11.62 -11.83 2.97
CA ILE A 14 10.88 -12.98 3.50
C ILE A 14 11.85 -14.08 3.93
N ALA A 15 12.86 -14.40 3.11
CA ALA A 15 13.89 -15.38 3.44
C ALA A 15 14.71 -14.99 4.70
N ALA A 16 14.88 -13.69 4.96
CA ALA A 16 15.50 -13.19 6.19
C ALA A 16 14.59 -13.28 7.43
N GLY A 17 13.36 -13.79 7.29
CA GLY A 17 12.38 -13.95 8.38
C GLY A 17 11.44 -12.76 8.57
N VAL A 18 11.39 -11.81 7.63
CA VAL A 18 10.44 -10.69 7.71
C VAL A 18 9.02 -11.19 7.41
N ARG A 19 8.13 -11.06 8.41
CA ARG A 19 6.72 -11.48 8.31
C ARG A 19 5.72 -10.33 8.20
N SER A 20 6.18 -9.09 8.42
CA SER A 20 5.32 -7.91 8.40
C SER A 20 5.95 -6.80 7.57
N PHE A 21 5.21 -6.33 6.56
CA PHE A 21 5.60 -5.23 5.69
C PHE A 21 4.75 -4.01 6.00
N LYS A 22 5.42 -2.93 6.45
CA LYS A 22 4.75 -1.68 6.78
C LYS A 22 4.81 -0.72 5.60
N ILE A 23 3.66 -0.12 5.29
CA ILE A 23 3.58 1.06 4.42
C ILE A 23 3.87 2.30 5.26
N GLU A 24 4.88 3.08 4.86
CA GLU A 24 5.29 4.31 5.55
C GLU A 24 4.76 5.55 4.82
N GLY A 25 4.31 6.54 5.60
CA GLY A 25 3.95 7.86 5.09
C GLY A 25 2.97 8.59 5.99
N ARG A 26 3.23 9.88 6.26
CA ARG A 26 2.28 10.77 6.96
C ARG A 26 1.40 11.50 5.95
N TYR A 27 0.13 11.71 6.30
CA TYR A 27 -0.85 12.44 5.49
C TYR A 27 -1.03 11.88 4.06
N LYS A 28 -0.87 10.56 3.90
CA LYS A 28 -1.19 9.88 2.65
C LYS A 28 -2.71 9.79 2.51
N ASP A 29 -3.20 10.05 1.30
CA ASP A 29 -4.63 9.94 1.01
C ASP A 29 -5.09 8.48 0.93
N LEU A 30 -6.41 8.27 0.94
CA LEU A 30 -7.03 6.95 0.86
C LEU A 30 -6.62 6.18 -0.41
N THR A 31 -6.45 6.88 -1.53
CA THR A 31 -6.09 6.27 -2.82
C THR A 31 -4.69 5.68 -2.76
N TYR A 32 -3.73 6.40 -2.18
CA TYR A 32 -2.37 5.93 -1.98
C TYR A 32 -2.34 4.68 -1.11
N VAL A 33 -3.07 4.68 0.02
CA VAL A 33 -3.10 3.55 0.95
C VAL A 33 -3.72 2.33 0.26
N LYS A 34 -4.89 2.46 -0.36
CA LYS A 34 -5.55 1.36 -1.09
C LYS A 34 -4.65 0.77 -2.17
N ASN A 35 -4.06 1.61 -3.01
CA ASN A 35 -3.20 1.18 -4.10
C ASN A 35 -1.95 0.47 -3.60
N THR A 36 -1.25 1.05 -2.64
CA THR A 36 0.02 0.51 -2.14
C THR A 36 -0.21 -0.81 -1.41
N THR A 37 -1.24 -0.91 -0.57
CA THR A 37 -1.59 -2.16 0.12
C THR A 37 -1.97 -3.25 -0.87
N ALA A 38 -2.83 -2.95 -1.86
CA ALA A 38 -3.24 -3.92 -2.86
C ALA A 38 -2.07 -4.39 -3.73
N PHE A 39 -1.16 -3.48 -4.10
CA PHE A 39 0.05 -3.83 -4.85
C PHE A 39 0.88 -4.86 -4.08
N TYR A 40 1.25 -4.55 -2.83
CA TYR A 40 2.07 -5.47 -2.04
C TYR A 40 1.35 -6.77 -1.70
N ARG A 41 0.03 -6.75 -1.46
CA ARG A 41 -0.76 -7.97 -1.25
C ARG A 41 -0.70 -8.89 -2.47
N ARG A 42 -0.87 -8.34 -3.69
CA ARG A 42 -0.75 -9.11 -4.93
C ARG A 42 0.64 -9.72 -5.10
N GLU A 43 1.70 -8.94 -4.87
CA GLU A 43 3.07 -9.46 -4.98
C GLU A 43 3.33 -10.58 -3.97
N LEU A 44 2.82 -10.44 -2.74
CA LEU A 44 2.94 -11.47 -1.70
C LEU A 44 2.11 -12.72 -2.02
N ASP A 45 0.90 -12.58 -2.56
CA ASP A 45 0.06 -13.72 -2.99
C ASP A 45 0.76 -14.49 -4.12
N ALA A 46 1.25 -13.78 -5.14
CA ALA A 46 2.01 -14.38 -6.23
C ALA A 46 3.32 -15.03 -5.78
N TRP A 47 3.93 -14.53 -4.70
CA TRP A 47 5.09 -15.14 -4.08
C TRP A 47 4.71 -16.43 -3.33
N LEU A 48 3.64 -16.42 -2.54
CA LEU A 48 3.14 -17.59 -1.79
C LEU A 48 2.73 -18.75 -2.71
N GLU A 49 2.12 -18.47 -3.86
CA GLU A 49 1.78 -19.50 -4.86
C GLU A 49 3.00 -20.30 -5.36
N LYS A 50 4.20 -19.72 -5.29
CA LYS A 50 5.46 -20.35 -5.72
C LYS A 50 6.22 -21.01 -4.57
N HIS A 51 5.80 -20.79 -3.33
CA HIS A 51 6.50 -21.23 -2.12
C HIS A 51 5.54 -21.98 -1.18
N PRO A 52 5.22 -23.26 -1.49
CA PRO A 52 4.24 -24.05 -0.75
C PRO A 52 4.66 -24.42 0.68
N ASP A 53 5.92 -24.16 1.03
CA ASP A 53 6.47 -24.24 2.38
C ASP A 53 6.10 -23.04 3.27
N PHE A 54 5.45 -22.03 2.69
CA PHE A 54 4.92 -20.86 3.38
C PHE A 54 3.40 -20.81 3.28
N GLU A 55 2.79 -20.21 4.29
CA GLU A 55 1.34 -19.97 4.33
C GLU A 55 1.04 -18.53 4.73
N ALA A 56 -0.14 -18.05 4.35
CA ALA A 56 -0.63 -16.76 4.81
C ALA A 56 -1.13 -16.88 6.25
N GLU A 57 -0.74 -15.93 7.11
CA GLU A 57 -1.26 -15.84 8.49
C GLU A 57 -2.74 -15.45 8.54
N SER A 58 -3.26 -14.83 7.47
CA SER A 58 -4.65 -14.45 7.36
C SER A 58 -5.45 -15.46 6.53
N ASP A 59 -6.60 -15.89 7.03
CA ASP A 59 -7.56 -16.67 6.24
C ASP A 59 -8.07 -15.87 5.02
N GLY A 60 -8.66 -16.57 4.05
CA GLY A 60 -9.40 -15.97 2.95
C GLY A 60 -8.56 -15.31 1.87
N LYS A 61 -9.25 -14.87 0.81
CA LYS A 61 -8.67 -14.28 -0.40
C LYS A 61 -9.23 -12.88 -0.61
N VAL A 62 -8.38 -11.99 -1.12
CA VAL A 62 -8.77 -10.61 -1.43
C VAL A 62 -8.88 -10.45 -2.93
N GLU A 63 -10.04 -9.99 -3.38
CA GLU A 63 -10.26 -9.60 -4.76
C GLU A 63 -10.27 -8.07 -4.87
N PHE A 64 -9.56 -7.55 -5.88
CA PHE A 64 -9.51 -6.12 -6.17
C PHE A 64 -10.34 -5.81 -7.42
N ASN A 65 -11.07 -4.70 -7.43
CA ASN A 65 -11.78 -4.23 -8.62
C ASN A 65 -11.01 -3.14 -9.40
N PHE A 66 -9.71 -3.05 -9.13
CA PHE A 66 -8.79 -2.11 -9.74
C PHE A 66 -7.42 -2.76 -9.87
N GLU A 67 -6.60 -2.25 -10.78
CA GLU A 67 -5.26 -2.77 -11.04
C GLU A 67 -4.22 -1.94 -10.28
N PRO A 68 -3.65 -2.44 -9.17
CA PRO A 68 -2.74 -1.66 -8.34
C PRO A 68 -1.39 -1.41 -9.03
N SER A 69 -0.89 -0.18 -8.95
CA SER A 69 0.38 0.24 -9.54
C SER A 69 1.09 1.29 -8.69
N LEU A 70 2.33 1.01 -8.28
CA LEU A 70 3.16 1.98 -7.54
C LEU A 70 3.55 3.19 -8.41
N GLU A 71 3.58 3.05 -9.73
CA GLU A 71 3.90 4.16 -10.63
C GLU A 71 2.80 5.23 -10.65
N ASN A 72 1.54 4.78 -10.53
CA ASN A 72 0.36 5.64 -10.51
C ASN A 72 0.15 6.33 -9.15
N ALA A 73 0.69 5.77 -8.07
CA ALA A 73 0.58 6.32 -6.73
C ALA A 73 1.77 7.24 -6.41
N PHE A 74 1.61 8.54 -6.63
CA PHE A 74 2.50 9.63 -6.16
C PHE A 74 3.99 9.24 -6.22
N ASN A 75 4.58 9.23 -7.41
CA ASN A 75 5.93 8.73 -7.61
C ASN A 75 6.91 9.90 -7.85
N ARG A 76 7.81 10.17 -6.90
CA ARG A 76 8.96 11.09 -7.11
C ARG A 76 10.20 10.37 -7.64
N GLY A 77 10.02 9.20 -8.23
CA GLY A 77 11.01 8.15 -8.46
C GLY A 77 11.01 7.14 -7.30
N ALA A 78 11.45 5.91 -7.59
CA ALA A 78 11.63 4.85 -6.59
C ALA A 78 13.12 4.67 -6.21
N THR A 79 13.37 4.22 -4.99
CA THR A 79 14.69 3.76 -4.52
C THR A 79 14.52 2.61 -3.53
N ASP A 80 15.44 1.66 -3.52
CA ASP A 80 15.57 0.67 -2.45
C ASP A 80 16.44 1.17 -1.27
N TYR A 81 16.78 2.46 -1.31
CA TYR A 81 17.63 3.18 -0.37
C TYR A 81 19.04 2.60 -0.29
N PHE A 82 19.32 1.76 0.72
CA PHE A 82 20.64 1.15 0.93
C PHE A 82 20.59 -0.37 1.01
N VAL A 83 19.46 -1.01 0.66
CA VAL A 83 19.32 -2.47 0.76
C VAL A 83 20.36 -3.18 -0.10
N ASN A 84 20.56 -2.74 -1.33
CA ASN A 84 21.60 -3.26 -2.23
C ASN A 84 22.86 -2.38 -2.26
N GLY A 85 23.10 -1.61 -1.19
CA GLY A 85 24.15 -0.59 -1.16
C GLY A 85 23.70 0.75 -1.73
N ARG A 86 24.65 1.68 -1.91
CA ARG A 86 24.34 3.03 -2.37
C ARG A 86 24.13 3.03 -3.89
N SER A 87 22.95 3.46 -4.33
CA SER A 87 22.67 3.78 -5.73
C SER A 87 22.86 5.27 -6.03
N ASP A 88 23.10 5.59 -7.30
CA ASP A 88 23.07 6.97 -7.78
C ASP A 88 21.63 7.47 -7.90
N HIS A 89 21.43 8.78 -7.74
CA HIS A 89 20.13 9.43 -7.92
C HIS A 89 19.01 9.02 -6.97
N MET A 90 19.29 8.85 -5.67
CA MET A 90 18.25 8.67 -4.63
C MET A 90 17.49 9.97 -4.33
N GLU A 91 18.02 11.11 -4.77
CA GLU A 91 17.39 12.42 -4.72
C GLU A 91 16.18 12.56 -5.66
N ALA A 92 15.33 13.53 -5.33
CA ALA A 92 14.33 14.06 -6.26
C ALA A 92 14.44 15.59 -6.17
N PHE A 93 15.42 16.17 -6.90
CA PHE A 93 15.72 17.61 -6.83
C PHE A 93 14.73 18.47 -7.61
N SER A 94 14.10 17.93 -8.65
CA SER A 94 13.28 18.68 -9.59
C SER A 94 12.08 19.35 -8.92
N THR A 95 11.38 18.65 -8.01
CA THR A 95 10.28 19.27 -7.27
C THR A 95 9.86 18.45 -6.05
N PRO A 96 9.47 19.09 -4.93
CA PRO A 96 8.77 18.42 -3.85
C PRO A 96 7.30 18.14 -4.19
N LYS A 97 6.78 18.55 -5.35
CA LYS A 97 5.38 18.31 -5.74
C LYS A 97 5.25 16.99 -6.51
N ASN A 98 4.01 16.49 -6.63
CA ASN A 98 3.73 15.35 -7.50
C ASN A 98 3.66 15.80 -8.96
N SER A 99 4.70 15.49 -9.73
CA SER A 99 4.70 15.68 -11.19
C SER A 99 3.86 14.61 -11.90
N GLY A 100 3.72 13.41 -11.32
CA GLY A 100 3.06 12.29 -11.96
C GLY A 100 3.89 11.66 -13.09
N ALA A 101 3.29 10.70 -13.79
CA ALA A 101 3.95 9.94 -14.87
C ALA A 101 3.86 10.68 -16.20
N VAL A 102 4.88 10.58 -17.05
CA VAL A 102 4.87 11.13 -18.41
C VAL A 102 3.87 10.33 -19.25
N ILE A 103 2.88 11.01 -19.83
CA ILE A 103 1.80 10.38 -20.60
C ILE A 103 1.87 10.68 -22.10
N GLY A 104 2.53 11.78 -22.48
CA GLY A 104 2.54 12.20 -23.87
C GLY A 104 3.14 13.57 -24.09
N GLN A 105 2.80 14.18 -25.22
CA GLN A 105 3.31 15.49 -25.61
C GLN A 105 2.24 16.34 -26.31
N VAL A 106 2.34 17.66 -26.15
CA VAL A 106 1.54 18.63 -26.88
C VAL A 106 2.00 18.65 -28.33
N VAL A 107 1.06 18.52 -29.28
CA VAL A 107 1.34 18.59 -30.72
C VAL A 107 0.84 19.86 -31.38
N LYS A 108 -0.16 20.51 -30.78
CA LYS A 108 -0.71 21.78 -31.28
C LYS A 108 -1.37 22.55 -30.15
N VAL A 109 -1.19 23.87 -30.12
CA VAL A 109 -1.91 24.76 -29.17
C VAL A 109 -2.87 25.65 -29.95
N ASN A 110 -4.14 25.65 -29.56
CA ASN A 110 -5.18 26.56 -30.05
C ASN A 110 -5.55 27.57 -28.94
N ASP A 111 -6.52 28.45 -29.19
CA ASP A 111 -6.90 29.48 -28.19
C ASP A 111 -7.47 28.88 -26.88
N ARG A 112 -8.35 27.87 -26.99
CA ARG A 112 -9.05 27.24 -25.84
C ARG A 112 -8.89 25.72 -25.75
N SER A 113 -8.02 25.16 -26.58
CA SER A 113 -7.71 23.75 -26.57
C SER A 113 -6.27 23.51 -27.01
N PHE A 114 -5.77 22.32 -26.74
CA PHE A 114 -4.53 21.84 -27.32
C PHE A 114 -4.65 20.36 -27.65
N LEU A 115 -3.90 19.93 -28.67
CA LEU A 115 -3.84 18.54 -29.07
C LEU A 115 -2.70 17.84 -28.33
N VAL A 116 -2.98 16.64 -27.82
CA VAL A 116 -2.05 15.80 -27.09
C VAL A 116 -1.90 14.47 -27.82
N LYS A 117 -0.65 14.10 -28.12
CA LYS A 117 -0.31 12.75 -28.56
C LYS A 117 0.05 11.92 -27.34
N THR A 118 -0.77 10.91 -27.04
CA THR A 118 -0.69 10.07 -25.83
C THR A 118 -1.22 8.67 -26.13
N LYS A 119 -0.69 7.65 -25.45
CA LYS A 119 -1.28 6.29 -25.48
C LYS A 119 -2.33 6.12 -24.38
N GLU A 120 -2.30 6.99 -23.37
CA GLU A 120 -3.22 6.99 -22.24
C GLU A 120 -4.57 7.60 -22.63
N GLU A 121 -5.63 7.04 -22.07
CA GLU A 121 -6.97 7.62 -22.11
C GLU A 121 -7.04 8.87 -21.20
N LEU A 122 -7.63 9.96 -21.70
CA LEU A 122 -7.80 11.19 -20.95
C LEU A 122 -9.25 11.39 -20.54
N HIS A 123 -9.45 11.82 -19.29
CA HIS A 123 -10.78 12.05 -18.74
C HIS A 123 -10.98 13.49 -18.31
N ASN A 124 -12.25 13.91 -18.30
CA ASN A 124 -12.63 15.20 -17.73
C ASN A 124 -12.24 15.23 -16.24
N GLY A 125 -11.56 16.30 -15.83
CA GLY A 125 -11.07 16.48 -14.47
C GLY A 125 -9.70 15.87 -14.17
N ASP A 126 -9.05 15.24 -15.15
CA ASP A 126 -7.63 14.83 -15.04
C ASP A 126 -6.74 16.05 -14.78
N GLY A 127 -5.67 15.84 -14.01
CA GLY A 127 -4.64 16.84 -13.75
C GLY A 127 -3.41 16.57 -14.60
N LEU A 128 -3.09 17.52 -15.45
CA LEU A 128 -1.89 17.52 -16.28
C LEU A 128 -0.85 18.47 -15.68
N THR A 129 0.41 18.06 -15.69
CA THR A 129 1.53 18.90 -15.29
C THR A 129 2.65 18.89 -16.34
N PHE A 130 3.48 19.91 -16.28
CA PHE A 130 4.64 20.09 -17.15
C PHE A 130 5.62 21.06 -16.48
N PHE A 131 6.88 20.98 -16.86
CA PHE A 131 7.89 21.95 -16.44
C PHE A 131 7.89 23.15 -17.39
N THR A 132 7.93 24.36 -16.83
CA THR A 132 8.10 25.59 -17.60
C THR A 132 9.55 25.75 -18.05
N ASP A 133 9.82 26.79 -18.86
CA ASP A 133 11.19 27.14 -19.26
C ASP A 133 12.08 27.59 -18.09
N THR A 134 11.50 27.86 -16.91
CA THR A 134 12.21 28.17 -15.66
C THR A 134 12.38 26.96 -14.73
N ASP A 135 12.09 25.75 -15.24
CA ASP A 135 12.11 24.48 -14.49
C ASP A 135 11.13 24.45 -13.29
N GLU A 136 10.09 25.28 -13.34
CA GLU A 136 9.01 25.25 -12.35
C GLU A 136 7.89 24.28 -12.79
N LEU A 137 7.40 23.47 -11.85
CA LEU A 137 6.27 22.59 -12.13
C LEU A 137 4.97 23.41 -12.18
N SER A 138 4.38 23.49 -13.38
CA SER A 138 3.06 24.06 -13.66
C SER A 138 2.06 22.95 -14.01
N GLY A 139 0.77 23.28 -14.07
CA GLY A 139 -0.26 22.31 -14.42
C GLY A 139 -1.64 22.90 -14.59
N LEU A 140 -2.56 22.07 -15.08
CA LEU A 140 -3.96 22.42 -15.34
C LEU A 140 -4.87 21.20 -15.14
N LEU A 141 -6.16 21.47 -14.90
CA LEU A 141 -7.20 20.45 -14.94
C LEU A 141 -7.84 20.42 -16.32
N ILE A 142 -8.03 19.22 -16.86
CA ILE A 142 -8.77 19.02 -18.11
C ILE A 142 -10.23 19.39 -17.86
N ASN A 143 -10.74 20.39 -18.57
CA ASN A 143 -12.16 20.74 -18.50
C ASN A 143 -12.99 19.75 -19.33
N ARG A 144 -12.53 19.46 -20.55
CA ARG A 144 -13.11 18.45 -21.44
C ARG A 144 -12.02 17.75 -22.24
N ALA A 145 -12.06 16.44 -22.30
CA ALA A 145 -11.22 15.61 -23.16
C ALA A 145 -12.06 15.04 -24.31
N GLU A 146 -11.57 15.13 -25.54
CA GLU A 146 -12.20 14.49 -26.70
C GLU A 146 -11.14 13.72 -27.50
N GLN A 147 -11.37 12.43 -27.73
CA GLN A 147 -10.52 11.66 -28.64
C GLN A 147 -10.83 12.06 -30.08
N LYS A 148 -9.80 12.51 -30.82
CA LYS A 148 -9.94 12.88 -32.23
C LYS A 148 -9.49 11.76 -33.16
N ASP A 149 -8.49 11.00 -32.73
CA ASP A 149 -7.97 9.83 -33.44
C ASP A 149 -7.29 8.89 -32.43
N THR A 150 -6.87 7.71 -32.89
CA THR A 150 -6.09 6.75 -32.10
C THR A 150 -4.80 7.40 -31.60
N GLY A 151 -4.70 7.56 -30.28
CA GLY A 151 -3.57 8.21 -29.62
C GLY A 151 -3.48 9.72 -29.78
N LEU A 152 -4.55 10.38 -30.23
CA LEU A 152 -4.65 11.83 -30.34
C LEU A 152 -5.91 12.36 -29.64
N TRP A 153 -5.69 13.24 -28.67
CA TRP A 153 -6.74 13.84 -27.85
C TRP A 153 -6.74 15.35 -27.99
N GLU A 154 -7.92 15.96 -28.07
CA GLU A 154 -8.10 17.39 -27.87
C GLU A 154 -8.50 17.66 -26.42
N VAL A 155 -7.69 18.48 -25.74
CA VAL A 155 -7.88 18.88 -24.34
C VAL A 155 -8.34 20.32 -24.32
N PHE A 156 -9.55 20.54 -23.82
CA PHE A 156 -10.12 21.87 -23.64
C PHE A 156 -9.80 22.40 -22.24
N THR A 157 -9.40 23.66 -22.18
CA THR A 157 -8.98 24.35 -20.96
C THR A 157 -10.08 25.28 -20.46
N ARG A 158 -10.10 25.54 -19.14
CA ARG A 158 -11.04 26.51 -18.54
C ARG A 158 -10.67 27.95 -18.91
N GLU A 159 -9.38 28.24 -18.97
CA GLU A 159 -8.82 29.54 -19.33
C GLU A 159 -8.16 29.46 -20.71
N PRO A 160 -8.03 30.58 -21.46
CA PRO A 160 -7.29 30.58 -22.72
C PRO A 160 -5.89 30.00 -22.55
N CYS A 161 -5.44 29.19 -23.50
CA CYS A 161 -4.13 28.54 -23.46
C CYS A 161 -2.97 29.56 -23.36
N SER A 162 -3.16 30.75 -23.91
CA SER A 162 -2.22 31.88 -23.79
C SER A 162 -1.98 32.36 -22.36
N ARG A 163 -2.88 32.06 -21.41
CA ARG A 163 -2.71 32.38 -19.98
C ARG A 163 -2.07 31.25 -19.18
N ILE A 164 -1.85 30.09 -19.80
CA ILE A 164 -1.24 28.93 -19.15
C ILE A 164 0.27 29.01 -19.37
N THR A 165 0.98 29.62 -18.42
CA THR A 165 2.43 29.84 -18.49
C THR A 165 3.17 28.53 -18.77
N GLY A 166 3.96 28.51 -19.84
CA GLY A 166 4.80 27.37 -20.25
C GLY A 166 4.15 26.38 -21.23
N LEU A 167 2.85 26.50 -21.51
CA LEU A 167 2.17 25.62 -22.48
C LEU A 167 2.61 25.97 -23.92
N LYS A 168 3.22 25.01 -24.61
CA LYS A 168 3.67 25.16 -26.01
C LYS A 168 3.73 23.82 -26.73
N GLU A 169 3.83 23.86 -28.06
CA GLU A 169 4.03 22.67 -28.88
C GLU A 169 5.36 21.97 -28.53
N GLY A 170 5.35 20.63 -28.59
CA GLY A 170 6.48 19.78 -28.21
C GLY A 170 6.65 19.57 -26.71
N LEU A 171 5.85 20.23 -25.87
CA LEU A 171 5.94 20.10 -24.42
C LEU A 171 5.56 18.69 -23.95
N ARG A 172 6.41 18.10 -23.12
CA ARG A 172 6.11 16.82 -22.45
C ARG A 172 5.08 17.04 -21.35
N LEU A 173 4.03 16.23 -21.37
CA LEU A 173 2.96 16.24 -20.39
C LEU A 173 3.07 15.05 -19.45
N MET A 174 2.84 15.33 -18.18
CA MET A 174 2.70 14.33 -17.13
C MET A 174 1.29 14.38 -16.57
N ARG A 175 0.81 13.27 -16.00
CA ARG A 175 -0.50 13.19 -15.33
C ARG A 175 -0.30 12.94 -13.85
N ASN A 176 -0.69 13.91 -13.03
CA ASN A 176 -0.59 13.82 -11.56
C ASN A 176 -1.93 13.54 -10.87
N LYS A 177 -3.02 13.55 -11.64
CA LYS A 177 -4.36 13.19 -11.19
C LYS A 177 -5.11 12.50 -12.32
N ASP A 178 -5.56 11.27 -12.09
CA ASP A 178 -6.46 10.54 -12.96
C ASP A 178 -7.86 10.54 -12.31
N ALA A 179 -8.81 11.25 -12.92
CA ALA A 179 -10.15 11.43 -12.39
C ALA A 179 -10.99 10.14 -12.43
N ALA A 180 -10.84 9.32 -13.48
CA ALA A 180 -11.54 8.05 -13.59
C ALA A 180 -11.02 7.06 -12.55
N TRP A 181 -9.70 7.01 -12.36
CA TRP A 181 -9.05 6.26 -11.29
C TRP A 181 -9.54 6.71 -9.92
N LEU A 182 -9.50 8.01 -9.61
CA LEU A 182 -9.98 8.52 -8.33
C LEU A 182 -11.46 8.17 -8.07
N LYS A 183 -12.30 8.22 -9.11
CA LYS A 183 -13.69 7.81 -9.01
C LYS A 183 -13.83 6.33 -8.64
N ARG A 184 -13.05 5.44 -9.28
CA ARG A 184 -12.99 4.00 -8.91
C ARG A 184 -12.48 3.82 -7.47
N MET A 185 -11.46 4.56 -7.07
CA MET A 185 -10.83 4.43 -5.74
C MET A 185 -11.73 4.93 -4.60
N ASN A 186 -12.71 5.78 -4.90
CA ASN A 186 -13.74 6.20 -3.94
C ASN A 186 -14.88 5.17 -3.77
N ALA A 187 -15.00 4.18 -4.64
CA ALA A 187 -15.92 3.07 -4.46
C ALA A 187 -15.36 2.01 -3.49
N GLU A 188 -16.14 0.97 -3.23
CA GLU A 188 -15.58 -0.27 -2.68
C GLU A 188 -14.51 -0.78 -3.64
N THR A 189 -13.31 -1.11 -3.14
CA THR A 189 -12.15 -1.40 -4.00
C THR A 189 -11.56 -2.79 -3.80
N ALA A 190 -11.89 -3.42 -2.68
CA ALA A 190 -11.37 -4.70 -2.28
C ALA A 190 -12.43 -5.44 -1.47
N LEU A 191 -12.60 -6.73 -1.74
CA LEU A 191 -13.44 -7.62 -0.97
C LEU A 191 -12.60 -8.80 -0.50
N ARG A 192 -12.61 -9.07 0.79
CA ARG A 192 -12.01 -10.28 1.34
C ARG A 192 -13.12 -11.30 1.60
N LYS A 193 -12.96 -12.52 1.08
CA LYS A 193 -13.87 -13.65 1.33
C LYS A 193 -13.10 -14.88 1.74
N ILE A 194 -13.65 -15.67 2.66
CA ILE A 194 -13.11 -16.95 3.08
C ILE A 194 -13.78 -18.05 2.24
N PRO A 195 -13.02 -18.82 1.45
CA PRO A 195 -13.58 -19.93 0.69
C PRO A 195 -14.07 -21.02 1.66
N ILE A 196 -15.28 -21.52 1.45
CA ILE A 196 -15.83 -22.64 2.21
C ILE A 196 -16.30 -23.74 1.27
N ARG A 197 -16.19 -24.97 1.74
CA ARG A 197 -16.81 -26.16 1.14
C ARG A 197 -18.14 -26.41 1.82
N ILE A 198 -19.17 -26.67 1.04
CA ILE A 198 -20.49 -27.03 1.53
C ILE A 198 -20.83 -28.43 1.02
N GLU A 199 -21.17 -29.33 1.94
CA GLU A 199 -21.61 -30.69 1.64
C GLU A 199 -23.05 -30.83 2.11
N ALA A 200 -23.93 -31.32 1.24
CA ALA A 200 -25.33 -31.57 1.57
C ALA A 200 -25.69 -33.02 1.26
N SER A 201 -26.21 -33.75 2.24
CA SER A 201 -26.73 -35.10 2.09
C SER A 201 -28.24 -35.08 2.17
N VAL A 202 -28.92 -35.53 1.11
CA VAL A 202 -30.38 -35.51 1.03
C VAL A 202 -30.93 -36.93 1.07
N GLY A 203 -31.87 -37.18 1.98
CA GLY A 203 -32.51 -38.48 2.16
C GLY A 203 -34.02 -38.37 2.34
N PRO A 204 -34.70 -39.53 2.50
CA PRO A 204 -36.16 -39.56 2.69
C PRO A 204 -36.63 -38.88 3.97
N ASN A 205 -35.75 -38.75 4.97
CA ASN A 205 -36.06 -38.19 6.28
C ASN A 205 -35.60 -36.73 6.44
N GLY A 206 -35.05 -36.10 5.40
CA GLY A 206 -34.53 -34.75 5.52
C GLY A 206 -33.29 -34.42 4.70
N ILE A 207 -32.61 -33.36 5.13
CA ILE A 207 -31.33 -32.90 4.60
C ILE A 207 -30.37 -32.57 5.75
N ASP A 208 -29.14 -33.03 5.62
CA ASP A 208 -28.02 -32.65 6.47
C ASP A 208 -27.05 -31.78 5.64
N ILE A 209 -26.64 -30.63 6.17
CA ILE A 209 -25.75 -29.69 5.48
C ILE A 209 -24.57 -29.37 6.39
N ARG A 210 -23.37 -29.52 5.88
CA ARG A 210 -22.12 -29.19 6.54
C ARG A 210 -21.36 -28.10 5.78
N ALA A 211 -20.70 -27.22 6.52
CA ALA A 211 -19.74 -26.26 5.99
C ALA A 211 -18.37 -26.45 6.64
N ASP A 212 -17.31 -26.27 5.86
CA ASP A 212 -15.91 -26.34 6.28
C ASP A 212 -15.11 -25.23 5.58
N ASP A 213 -14.27 -24.50 6.33
CA ASP A 213 -13.49 -23.39 5.79
C ASP A 213 -12.02 -23.71 5.46
N GLY A 214 -11.60 -24.96 5.62
CA GLY A 214 -10.24 -25.42 5.41
C GLY A 214 -9.25 -25.05 6.52
N HIS A 215 -9.70 -24.32 7.55
CA HIS A 215 -8.90 -23.80 8.66
C HIS A 215 -9.28 -24.44 10.01
N GLY A 216 -9.98 -25.57 9.99
CA GLY A 216 -10.40 -26.30 11.19
C GLY A 216 -11.71 -25.81 11.82
N HIS A 217 -12.46 -24.96 11.11
CA HIS A 217 -13.78 -24.52 11.54
C HIS A 217 -14.88 -25.15 10.70
N GLN A 218 -15.92 -25.60 11.39
CA GLN A 218 -16.98 -26.38 10.77
C GLN A 218 -18.33 -26.09 11.41
N SER A 219 -19.39 -26.24 10.64
CA SER A 219 -20.76 -26.21 11.15
C SER A 219 -21.63 -27.23 10.44
N GLU A 220 -22.70 -27.63 11.11
CA GLU A 220 -23.69 -28.57 10.59
C GLU A 220 -25.10 -28.13 10.97
N VAL A 221 -26.04 -28.29 10.05
CA VAL A 221 -27.47 -28.09 10.26
C VAL A 221 -28.26 -29.20 9.60
N SER A 222 -29.32 -29.64 10.26
CA SER A 222 -30.18 -30.73 9.80
C SER A 222 -31.62 -30.28 9.79
N LEU A 223 -32.35 -30.68 8.75
CA LEU A 223 -33.80 -30.62 8.72
C LEU A 223 -34.33 -32.05 8.74
N LEU A 224 -34.94 -32.45 9.86
CA LEU A 224 -35.45 -33.81 10.08
C LEU A 224 -36.96 -33.87 9.82
N GLU A 225 -37.35 -33.74 8.56
CA GLU A 225 -38.75 -33.92 8.14
C GLU A 225 -38.83 -34.66 6.80
N PRO A 226 -39.88 -35.49 6.58
CA PRO A 226 -40.09 -36.14 5.29
C PRO A 226 -40.23 -35.11 4.18
N LEU A 227 -39.37 -35.22 3.16
CA LEU A 227 -39.38 -34.31 2.04
C LEU A 227 -40.39 -34.78 0.98
N PRO A 228 -41.32 -33.93 0.52
CA PRO A 228 -42.24 -34.29 -0.56
C PRO A 228 -41.51 -34.75 -1.81
N GLU A 229 -42.06 -35.72 -2.53
CA GLU A 229 -41.43 -36.22 -3.76
C GLU A 229 -41.29 -35.10 -4.81
N ALA A 230 -40.09 -34.98 -5.38
CA ALA A 230 -39.80 -33.97 -6.37
C ALA A 230 -40.29 -34.40 -7.77
N LYS A 231 -41.15 -33.58 -8.37
CA LYS A 231 -41.58 -33.76 -9.77
C LYS A 231 -40.44 -33.67 -10.78
N ASN A 232 -39.37 -32.95 -10.44
CA ASN A 232 -38.17 -32.80 -11.25
C ASN A 232 -36.93 -32.79 -10.34
N PRO A 233 -36.30 -33.95 -10.09
CA PRO A 233 -35.14 -34.09 -9.22
C PRO A 233 -33.97 -33.17 -9.60
N GLN A 234 -33.71 -33.00 -10.90
CA GLN A 234 -32.62 -32.16 -11.40
C GLN A 234 -32.85 -30.69 -11.04
N ALA A 235 -34.08 -30.19 -11.22
CA ALA A 235 -34.42 -28.81 -10.87
C ALA A 235 -34.30 -28.54 -9.35
N VAL A 236 -34.63 -29.54 -8.51
CA VAL A 236 -34.45 -29.43 -7.06
C VAL A 236 -32.97 -29.39 -6.70
N LYS A 237 -32.13 -30.26 -7.29
CA LYS A 237 -30.67 -30.23 -7.08
C LYS A 237 -30.08 -28.86 -7.41
N GLU A 238 -30.45 -28.28 -8.55
CA GLU A 238 -30.03 -26.92 -8.92
C GLU A 238 -30.56 -25.83 -7.98
N GLN A 239 -31.78 -25.98 -7.46
CA GLN A 239 -32.34 -25.05 -6.48
C GLN A 239 -31.54 -25.08 -5.18
N VAL A 240 -31.14 -26.26 -4.70
CA VAL A 240 -30.29 -26.42 -3.52
C VAL A 240 -28.93 -25.76 -3.76
N LEU A 241 -28.25 -26.06 -4.88
CA LEU A 241 -26.97 -25.44 -5.24
C LEU A 241 -27.06 -23.91 -5.24
N ARG A 242 -28.07 -23.35 -5.94
CA ARG A 242 -28.28 -21.89 -6.00
C ARG A 242 -28.65 -21.29 -4.66
N ALA A 243 -29.36 -22.01 -3.81
CA ALA A 243 -29.73 -21.50 -2.49
C ALA A 243 -28.50 -21.46 -1.58
N LEU A 244 -27.77 -22.57 -1.45
CA LEU A 244 -26.59 -22.69 -0.58
C LEU A 244 -25.44 -21.77 -1.02
N GLY A 245 -25.26 -21.56 -2.34
CA GLY A 245 -24.21 -20.68 -2.86
C GLY A 245 -24.43 -19.18 -2.68
N LYS A 246 -25.60 -18.73 -2.21
CA LYS A 246 -25.91 -17.30 -2.02
C LYS A 246 -25.32 -16.77 -0.71
N LEU A 247 -24.00 -16.56 -0.67
CA LEU A 247 -23.26 -16.09 0.50
C LEU A 247 -22.80 -14.61 0.41
N GLY A 248 -23.27 -13.85 -0.59
CA GLY A 248 -22.72 -12.52 -0.90
C GLY A 248 -22.66 -11.52 0.27
N SER A 249 -23.57 -11.62 1.25
CA SER A 249 -23.64 -10.74 2.43
C SER A 249 -22.83 -11.21 3.64
N THR A 250 -22.10 -12.32 3.54
CA THR A 250 -21.31 -12.90 4.66
C THR A 250 -19.82 -12.82 4.34
N ASP A 251 -18.93 -13.14 5.27
CA ASP A 251 -17.49 -13.15 4.99
C ASP A 251 -17.03 -14.35 4.13
N PHE A 252 -17.96 -15.18 3.66
CA PHE A 252 -17.66 -16.43 2.96
C PHE A 252 -18.00 -16.39 1.47
N VAL A 253 -17.31 -17.24 0.71
CA VAL A 253 -17.65 -17.60 -0.68
C VAL A 253 -17.70 -19.11 -0.78
N ALA A 254 -18.70 -19.64 -1.49
CA ALA A 254 -18.80 -21.08 -1.71
C ALA A 254 -17.81 -21.49 -2.80
N ASP A 255 -16.69 -22.09 -2.40
CA ASP A 255 -15.65 -22.57 -3.30
C ASP A 255 -16.09 -23.87 -3.99
N ASN A 256 -16.76 -24.74 -3.23
CA ASN A 256 -17.32 -25.98 -3.72
C ASN A 256 -18.63 -26.30 -2.98
N ILE A 257 -19.63 -26.79 -3.72
CA ILE A 257 -20.88 -27.29 -3.15
C ILE A 257 -21.15 -28.68 -3.70
N GLN A 258 -21.14 -29.68 -2.83
CA GLN A 258 -21.43 -31.07 -3.16
C GLN A 258 -22.79 -31.46 -2.60
N ILE A 259 -23.57 -32.20 -3.41
CA ILE A 259 -24.88 -32.71 -3.01
C ILE A 259 -24.90 -34.20 -3.29
N GLU A 260 -25.07 -34.98 -2.22
CA GLU A 260 -25.22 -36.43 -2.22
C GLU A 260 -26.69 -36.82 -2.00
N GLY A 261 -27.08 -37.94 -2.59
CA GLY A 261 -28.45 -38.49 -2.53
C GLY A 261 -29.14 -38.59 -3.89
N ASP A 262 -29.82 -39.72 -4.12
CA ASP A 262 -30.47 -40.05 -5.40
C ASP A 262 -31.86 -39.42 -5.57
N HIS A 263 -32.46 -38.93 -4.47
CA HIS A 263 -33.82 -38.39 -4.45
C HIS A 263 -33.89 -37.09 -3.64
N PRO A 264 -33.61 -35.92 -4.25
CA PRO A 264 -33.78 -34.66 -3.55
C PRO A 264 -35.27 -34.39 -3.42
N GLY A 265 -35.85 -34.64 -2.25
CA GLY A 265 -37.23 -34.23 -1.98
C GLY A 265 -37.37 -32.70 -2.06
N PHE A 266 -38.56 -32.23 -2.40
CA PHE A 266 -38.84 -30.82 -2.65
C PHE A 266 -38.73 -30.00 -1.37
N MET A 267 -37.94 -28.93 -1.43
CA MET A 267 -37.85 -27.92 -0.38
C MET A 267 -38.19 -26.54 -0.92
N SER A 268 -38.89 -25.74 -0.12
CA SER A 268 -39.13 -24.35 -0.47
C SER A 268 -37.83 -23.53 -0.40
N ALA A 269 -37.75 -22.46 -1.19
CA ALA A 269 -36.63 -21.52 -1.12
C ALA A 269 -36.49 -20.90 0.29
N SER A 270 -37.60 -20.72 1.01
CA SER A 270 -37.58 -20.17 2.38
C SER A 270 -36.84 -21.12 3.34
N VAL A 271 -37.13 -22.42 3.25
CA VAL A 271 -36.48 -23.45 4.08
C VAL A 271 -34.98 -23.51 3.79
N LEU A 272 -34.58 -23.61 2.51
CA LEU A 272 -33.16 -23.63 2.12
C LEU A 272 -32.42 -22.36 2.55
N ASN A 273 -33.05 -21.18 2.43
CA ASN A 273 -32.47 -19.93 2.91
C ASN A 273 -32.38 -19.86 4.43
N GLY A 274 -33.31 -20.50 5.15
CA GLY A 274 -33.28 -20.67 6.60
C GLY A 274 -32.07 -21.51 7.01
N LEU A 275 -31.96 -22.72 6.47
CA LEU A 275 -30.86 -23.65 6.74
C LEU A 275 -29.50 -23.03 6.41
N ARG A 276 -29.35 -22.38 5.24
CA ARG A 276 -28.11 -21.69 4.89
C ARG A 276 -27.73 -20.61 5.90
N ARG A 277 -28.68 -19.78 6.33
CA ARG A 277 -28.39 -18.71 7.30
C ARG A 277 -27.94 -19.28 8.64
N GLU A 278 -28.61 -20.34 9.09
CA GLU A 278 -28.24 -21.03 10.31
C GLU A 278 -26.86 -21.70 10.20
N LEU A 279 -26.57 -22.38 9.09
CA LEU A 279 -25.28 -22.99 8.80
C LEU A 279 -24.14 -21.98 8.91
N ILE A 280 -24.29 -20.83 8.25
CA ILE A 280 -23.26 -19.78 8.25
C ILE A 280 -23.15 -19.13 9.63
N SER A 281 -24.26 -18.87 10.31
CA SER A 281 -24.24 -18.32 11.67
C SER A 281 -23.50 -19.24 12.65
N ARG A 282 -23.69 -20.55 12.55
CA ARG A 282 -22.97 -21.55 13.36
C ARG A 282 -21.48 -21.60 13.02
N LEU A 283 -21.13 -21.43 11.74
CA LEU A 283 -19.72 -21.38 11.31
C LEU A 283 -19.02 -20.12 11.84
N GLU A 284 -19.69 -18.98 11.81
CA GLU A 284 -19.19 -17.72 12.39
C GLU A 284 -18.96 -17.85 13.90
N GLU A 285 -19.88 -18.53 14.60
CA GLU A 285 -19.74 -18.81 16.02
C GLU A 285 -18.55 -19.75 16.31
N ASP A 286 -18.43 -20.86 15.59
CA ASP A 286 -17.30 -21.81 15.74
C ASP A 286 -15.94 -21.11 15.50
N ARG A 287 -15.86 -20.28 14.46
CA ARG A 287 -14.69 -19.42 14.18
C ARG A 287 -14.40 -18.43 15.31
N SER A 288 -15.43 -17.79 15.85
CA SER A 288 -15.26 -16.83 16.94
C SER A 288 -14.81 -17.50 18.25
N GLN A 289 -15.29 -18.72 18.52
CA GLN A 289 -14.93 -19.47 19.73
C GLN A 289 -13.52 -20.06 19.67
N LYS A 290 -13.10 -20.52 18.48
CA LYS A 290 -11.75 -21.08 18.26
C LYS A 290 -10.69 -20.02 17.95
N ARG A 291 -11.08 -18.75 17.81
CA ARG A 291 -10.15 -17.65 17.56
C ARG A 291 -9.07 -17.61 18.64
N GLU A 292 -7.82 -17.83 18.23
CA GLU A 292 -6.69 -17.65 19.11
C GLU A 292 -6.54 -16.17 19.50
N ILE A 293 -6.59 -15.90 20.80
CA ILE A 293 -6.22 -14.60 21.35
C ILE A 293 -4.83 -14.77 21.92
N LEU A 294 -3.83 -14.25 21.19
CA LEU A 294 -2.46 -14.25 21.66
C LEU A 294 -2.41 -13.55 23.03
N PRO A 295 -1.84 -14.20 24.06
CA PRO A 295 -1.70 -13.55 25.35
C PRO A 295 -0.85 -12.29 25.20
N GLN A 296 -1.14 -11.28 26.01
CA GLN A 296 -0.24 -10.14 26.13
C GLN A 296 1.16 -10.67 26.49
N ALA A 297 2.17 -10.27 25.72
CA ALA A 297 3.54 -10.60 26.05
C ALA A 297 3.84 -10.14 27.48
N GLY A 298 4.41 -11.04 28.29
CA GLY A 298 4.84 -10.70 29.64
C GLY A 298 5.99 -9.68 29.62
N ASP A 299 6.25 -9.07 30.77
CA ASP A 299 7.40 -8.18 30.94
C ASP A 299 8.71 -9.00 30.86
N ASP A 300 9.31 -9.06 29.67
CA ASP A 300 10.66 -9.59 29.53
C ASP A 300 11.66 -8.56 30.06
N THR A 301 12.04 -8.73 31.32
CA THR A 301 13.05 -7.87 31.97
C THR A 301 14.49 -8.35 31.75
N SER A 302 14.68 -9.47 31.04
CA SER A 302 16.00 -10.05 30.77
C SER A 302 16.69 -9.43 29.56
N ALA A 303 15.91 -8.82 28.66
CA ALA A 303 16.45 -8.13 27.50
C ALA A 303 17.42 -7.02 27.93
N VAL A 304 18.58 -6.95 27.28
CA VAL A 304 19.57 -5.90 27.52
C VAL A 304 19.56 -4.96 26.34
N PHE A 305 19.38 -3.66 26.59
CA PHE A 305 19.44 -2.67 25.54
C PHE A 305 20.91 -2.50 25.08
N PRO A 306 21.18 -2.43 23.77
CA PRO A 306 22.54 -2.57 23.23
C PRO A 306 23.48 -1.41 23.60
N VAL A 307 22.96 -0.29 24.10
CA VAL A 307 23.72 0.92 24.43
C VAL A 307 23.66 1.17 25.94
N LYS A 308 24.80 1.43 26.58
CA LYS A 308 24.89 1.63 28.04
C LYS A 308 24.49 3.03 28.49
N GLU A 309 24.78 4.03 27.68
CA GLU A 309 24.47 5.43 27.98
C GLU A 309 23.73 6.04 26.80
N LEU A 310 22.65 6.73 27.10
CA LEU A 310 21.74 7.27 26.10
C LEU A 310 21.46 8.73 26.46
N ASP A 311 21.94 9.61 25.59
CA ASP A 311 21.76 11.05 25.71
C ASP A 311 20.42 11.48 25.09
N TYR A 312 20.30 12.76 24.73
CA TYR A 312 19.07 13.30 24.13
C TYR A 312 18.65 12.62 22.82
N HIS A 313 19.56 11.92 22.12
CA HIS A 313 19.26 11.25 20.85
C HIS A 313 18.27 10.09 21.00
N GLY A 314 18.16 9.46 22.18
CA GLY A 314 17.18 8.38 22.37
C GLY A 314 15.78 8.84 22.77
N ASN A 315 15.51 10.16 22.70
CA ASN A 315 14.17 10.74 22.79
C ASN A 315 13.35 10.28 24.02
N VAL A 316 14.00 10.21 25.18
CA VAL A 316 13.37 9.82 26.45
C VAL A 316 12.51 10.96 27.01
N MET A 317 11.27 11.06 26.53
CA MET A 317 10.37 12.17 26.85
C MET A 317 9.58 12.01 28.16
N ASN A 318 9.30 10.77 28.58
CA ASN A 318 8.39 10.49 29.70
C ASN A 318 8.97 9.47 30.70
N LYS A 319 8.31 9.34 31.86
CA LYS A 319 8.75 8.47 32.95
C LYS A 319 8.79 6.99 32.56
N LYS A 320 7.80 6.51 31.80
CA LYS A 320 7.74 5.10 31.34
C LYS A 320 8.92 4.73 30.45
N ALA A 321 9.30 5.62 29.52
CA ALA A 321 10.47 5.42 28.68
C ALA A 321 11.77 5.38 29.52
N LEU A 322 11.90 6.28 30.51
CA LEU A 322 13.04 6.29 31.41
C LEU A 322 13.14 5.00 32.23
N GLU A 323 12.02 4.51 32.75
CA GLU A 323 11.92 3.25 33.49
C GLU A 323 12.32 2.05 32.61
N PHE A 324 11.82 2.01 31.36
CA PHE A 324 12.18 0.99 30.38
C PHE A 324 13.71 0.93 30.16
N TYR A 325 14.35 2.04 29.80
CA TYR A 325 15.79 2.03 29.54
C TYR A 325 16.61 1.63 30.76
N LYS A 326 16.23 2.11 31.96
CA LYS A 326 16.89 1.72 33.22
C LYS A 326 16.76 0.23 33.51
N LEU A 327 15.56 -0.33 33.32
CA LEU A 327 15.29 -1.75 33.50
C LEU A 327 16.18 -2.60 32.59
N HIS A 328 16.41 -2.15 31.36
CA HIS A 328 17.24 -2.84 30.37
C HIS A 328 18.73 -2.47 30.41
N GLY A 329 19.20 -1.89 31.52
CA GLY A 329 20.62 -1.66 31.79
C GLY A 329 21.24 -0.46 31.06
N THR A 330 20.41 0.52 30.66
CA THR A 330 20.82 1.77 30.02
C THR A 330 20.59 2.95 30.94
N GLN A 331 21.64 3.76 31.14
CA GLN A 331 21.56 5.03 31.82
C GLN A 331 21.17 6.14 30.84
N VAL A 332 20.08 6.86 31.15
CA VAL A 332 19.71 8.08 30.41
C VAL A 332 20.43 9.27 31.01
N THR A 333 21.36 9.86 30.27
CA THR A 333 22.27 10.92 30.75
C THR A 333 21.72 12.31 30.49
N GLU A 334 20.94 12.48 29.42
CA GLU A 334 20.37 13.77 29.01
C GLU A 334 18.87 13.64 28.68
N PRO A 335 18.07 14.68 28.92
CA PRO A 335 16.66 14.70 28.51
C PRO A 335 16.53 14.68 26.99
N ALA A 336 15.40 14.23 26.47
CA ALA A 336 15.06 14.40 25.06
C ALA A 336 15.17 15.87 24.61
N PHE A 337 15.55 16.07 23.35
CA PHE A 337 15.81 17.38 22.75
C PHE A 337 14.62 18.35 22.92
N GLU A 338 13.41 17.83 22.74
CA GLU A 338 12.13 18.53 22.75
C GLU A 338 11.77 19.14 24.13
N LYS A 339 12.49 18.78 25.20
CA LYS A 339 12.34 19.46 26.51
C LYS A 339 12.96 20.86 26.55
N GLY A 340 13.68 21.28 25.50
CA GLY A 340 14.21 22.64 25.38
C GLY A 340 15.33 22.98 26.37
N GLN A 341 16.04 21.97 26.89
CA GLN A 341 17.10 22.15 27.89
C GLN A 341 18.52 22.21 27.28
N HIS A 342 18.64 21.95 25.98
CA HIS A 342 19.89 21.97 25.24
C HIS A 342 20.22 23.40 24.80
N LYS A 343 21.51 23.76 24.84
CA LYS A 343 22.01 25.07 24.43
C LYS A 343 23.13 24.91 23.41
N GLY A 344 23.17 25.79 22.42
CA GLY A 344 24.28 25.85 21.46
C GLY A 344 23.99 25.07 20.19
N GLU A 345 25.05 24.58 19.55
CA GLU A 345 24.94 23.81 18.31
C GLU A 345 24.66 22.34 18.62
N THR A 346 23.45 21.88 18.30
CA THR A 346 22.96 20.55 18.65
C THR A 346 22.66 19.75 17.39
N GLU A 347 23.04 18.47 17.37
CA GLU A 347 22.73 17.55 16.28
C GLU A 347 21.23 17.17 16.35
N VAL A 348 20.51 17.33 15.24
CA VAL A 348 19.06 17.05 15.18
C VAL A 348 18.73 15.92 14.19
N MET A 349 19.72 15.48 13.41
CA MET A 349 19.55 14.39 12.47
C MET A 349 20.91 13.80 12.13
N ARG A 350 20.99 12.47 12.08
CA ARG A 350 22.10 11.73 11.47
C ARG A 350 21.55 10.73 10.47
N CYS A 351 22.15 10.66 9.28
CA CYS A 351 21.73 9.70 8.27
C CYS A 351 22.88 9.31 7.33
N ARG A 352 22.71 8.17 6.64
CA ARG A 352 23.63 7.75 5.56
C ARG A 352 23.38 8.51 4.27
N TYR A 353 22.19 9.07 4.06
CA TYR A 353 21.96 9.94 2.90
C TYR A 353 22.87 11.17 2.97
N CYS A 354 23.59 11.46 1.89
CA CYS A 354 24.64 12.48 1.89
C CYS A 354 24.38 13.49 0.76
N ILE A 355 24.09 14.73 1.13
CA ILE A 355 23.81 15.81 0.16
C ILE A 355 24.99 16.05 -0.78
N ARG A 356 26.24 15.93 -0.29
CA ARG A 356 27.41 16.04 -1.15
C ARG A 356 27.46 14.97 -2.24
N HIS A 357 27.05 13.74 -1.92
CA HIS A 357 26.96 12.68 -2.91
C HIS A 357 25.90 13.03 -3.95
N ALA A 358 24.71 13.42 -3.51
CA ALA A 358 23.61 13.80 -4.41
C ALA A 358 23.96 15.00 -5.31
N LEU A 359 24.80 15.93 -4.82
CA LEU A 359 25.29 17.07 -5.60
C LEU A 359 26.58 16.77 -6.40
N ASN A 360 27.00 15.51 -6.51
CA ASN A 360 28.25 15.09 -7.17
C ASN A 360 29.55 15.68 -6.61
N ILE A 361 29.52 16.29 -5.42
CA ILE A 361 30.66 16.91 -4.72
C ILE A 361 31.21 16.05 -3.58
N CYS A 362 31.05 14.72 -3.67
CA CYS A 362 31.62 13.78 -2.70
C CYS A 362 33.13 13.61 -2.90
N PRO A 363 34.01 13.91 -1.91
CA PRO A 363 35.45 13.76 -2.09
C PRO A 363 35.92 12.33 -2.37
N LYS A 364 35.21 11.32 -1.85
CA LYS A 364 35.51 9.90 -2.13
C LYS A 364 35.28 9.57 -3.61
N GLN A 365 34.16 10.02 -4.19
CA GLN A 365 33.88 9.80 -5.61
C GLN A 365 34.74 10.69 -6.51
N GLY A 366 34.95 11.96 -6.12
CA GLY A 366 35.86 12.85 -6.83
C GLY A 366 37.25 12.24 -7.00
N LYS A 367 37.80 11.64 -5.92
CA LYS A 367 39.09 10.92 -5.99
C LYS A 367 39.08 9.79 -7.04
N LEU A 368 37.99 9.02 -7.14
CA LEU A 368 37.84 7.96 -8.14
C LEU A 368 37.77 8.53 -9.57
N ARG A 369 37.22 9.73 -9.73
CA ARG A 369 37.17 10.47 -11.00
C ARG A 369 38.46 11.27 -11.31
N GLY A 370 39.46 11.26 -10.43
CA GLY A 370 40.68 12.07 -10.58
C GLY A 370 40.51 13.54 -10.17
N GLU A 371 39.39 13.91 -9.55
CA GLU A 371 39.08 15.26 -9.09
C GLU A 371 39.55 15.49 -7.65
N LYS A 372 40.03 16.71 -7.36
CA LYS A 372 40.32 17.17 -5.99
C LYS A 372 39.18 18.04 -5.48
N ILE A 373 38.23 17.43 -4.77
CA ILE A 373 37.10 18.13 -4.18
C ILE A 373 37.41 18.49 -2.73
N LYS A 374 37.43 19.79 -2.41
CA LYS A 374 37.62 20.28 -1.04
C LYS A 374 36.28 20.24 -0.28
N PRO A 375 36.18 19.52 0.84
CA PRO A 375 34.95 19.46 1.60
C PRO A 375 34.66 20.78 2.34
N THR A 376 33.60 21.51 1.96
CA THR A 376 33.07 22.66 2.71
C THR A 376 31.74 22.31 3.38
N PRO A 377 31.46 22.77 4.62
CA PRO A 377 30.14 22.61 5.23
C PRO A 377 29.05 23.17 4.31
N LEU A 378 27.89 22.51 4.29
CA LEU A 378 26.71 23.02 3.58
C LEU A 378 25.72 23.58 4.60
N LYS A 379 25.05 24.68 4.25
CA LYS A 379 23.96 25.23 5.06
C LYS A 379 22.64 25.00 4.34
N LEU A 380 21.70 24.35 5.03
CA LEU A 380 20.34 24.18 4.55
C LEU A 380 19.50 25.30 5.15
N ARG A 381 18.80 26.05 4.31
CA ARG A 381 17.95 27.16 4.73
C ARG A 381 16.52 26.93 4.28
N ASN A 382 15.58 27.04 5.20
CA ASN A 382 14.15 27.04 4.92
C ASN A 382 13.44 28.09 5.78
N GLY A 383 13.12 29.25 5.18
CA GLY A 383 12.61 30.39 5.92
C GLY A 383 13.59 30.84 7.00
N LYS A 384 13.15 30.80 8.27
CA LYS A 384 13.96 31.16 9.44
C LYS A 384 14.86 30.02 9.96
N ILE A 385 14.67 28.80 9.47
CA ILE A 385 15.43 27.62 9.91
C ILE A 385 16.74 27.56 9.11
N GLU A 386 17.87 27.52 9.82
CA GLU A 386 19.19 27.26 9.27
C GLU A 386 19.77 26.00 9.93
N LEU A 387 20.10 24.99 9.13
CA LEU A 387 20.79 23.78 9.58
C LEU A 387 22.18 23.71 8.94
N THR A 388 23.18 23.33 9.72
CA THR A 388 24.54 23.08 9.21
C THR A 388 24.73 21.59 8.98
N ALA A 389 25.07 21.20 7.75
CA ALA A 389 25.38 19.83 7.40
C ALA A 389 26.87 19.54 7.59
N HIS A 390 27.15 18.60 8.50
CA HIS A 390 28.46 18.05 8.78
C HIS A 390 28.59 16.68 8.10
N PHE A 391 29.78 16.37 7.57
CA PHE A 391 29.99 15.20 6.71
C PHE A 391 31.07 14.27 7.26
N HIS A 392 30.64 13.12 7.74
CA HIS A 392 31.47 12.09 8.34
C HIS A 392 31.87 11.09 7.26
N CYS A 393 32.88 11.47 6.46
CA CYS A 393 33.23 10.73 5.25
C CYS A 393 33.72 9.29 5.53
N LYS A 394 34.34 9.03 6.69
CA LYS A 394 34.81 7.69 7.09
C LYS A 394 33.63 6.70 7.24
N PRO A 395 32.64 6.94 8.12
CA PRO A 395 31.44 6.10 8.22
C PRO A 395 30.43 6.29 7.06
N CYS A 396 30.64 7.28 6.18
CA CYS A 396 29.73 7.62 5.08
C CYS A 396 28.36 8.13 5.58
N GLU A 397 28.42 9.07 6.53
CA GLU A 397 27.25 9.66 7.18
C GLU A 397 27.26 11.18 7.06
N MET A 398 26.08 11.77 7.21
CA MET A 398 25.87 13.20 7.33
C MET A 398 25.09 13.46 8.62
N SER A 399 25.48 14.49 9.36
CA SER A 399 24.65 15.02 10.43
C SER A 399 24.23 16.45 10.17
N LEU A 400 23.05 16.82 10.68
CA LEU A 400 22.53 18.17 10.64
C LEU A 400 22.51 18.73 12.05
N THR A 401 23.07 19.91 12.21
CA THR A 401 23.03 20.65 13.47
C THR A 401 22.20 21.93 13.32
N THR A 402 21.57 22.34 14.41
CA THR A 402 20.91 23.64 14.53
C THR A 402 21.46 24.37 15.74
N LYS A 403 21.41 25.71 15.72
CA LYS A 403 21.63 26.51 16.93
C LYS A 403 20.32 26.64 17.67
N VAL A 404 20.33 26.27 18.96
CA VAL A 404 19.19 26.34 19.89
C VAL A 404 19.45 27.39 20.94
#